data_AF-A0A6C0APS6-F1
#
_entry.id   AF-A0A6C0APS6-F1
#
_cell.length_a   1.000
_cell.length_b   1.000
_cell.length_c   1.000
_cell.angle_alpha   90.00
_cell.angle_beta   90.00
_cell.angle_gamma   90.00
#
_symmetry.space_group_name_H-M   'P 1'
#
loop_
_entity.id
_entity.type
_entity.pdbx_description
1 polymer ?
#
loop_
_entity_poly.entity_id
_entity_poly.type
_entity_poly.pdbx_seq_one_letter_code
_entity_poly.pdbx_strand_id
1 'polypeptide(L)'
;MTDTAAIFQTIAFSTLFVTSIIIAFQGQILLSLIPAVAATAYYCMLQDPDNKQRYRYADWAITTPLMLAAIFLANNLPITFIVGLILLDLLMIGAGYLGTQEPDQKKKLWNFAIGCVAFVPILYFLFKQRQHTTAIYLTVALWTLYPVVWALEETEVLSETVITATFSVMDMVSKIGLVYLLSPKQ
;
A
#
# COMPACT_ATOMS: atom_id res chain seq x y z
N MET A 1 15.56 25.77 5.35
CA MET A 1 15.03 25.28 4.08
C MET A 1 14.09 24.14 4.41
N THR A 2 12.85 24.18 3.94
CA THR A 2 11.88 23.09 4.17
C THR A 2 12.36 21.85 3.42
N ASP A 3 12.45 20.72 4.10
CA ASP A 3 12.80 19.45 3.48
C ASP A 3 11.73 19.08 2.44
N THR A 4 12.16 18.90 1.18
CA THR A 4 11.25 18.58 0.08
C THR A 4 10.57 17.22 0.30
N ALA A 5 11.23 16.26 0.97
CA ALA A 5 10.62 14.98 1.32
C ALA A 5 9.45 15.16 2.30
N ALA A 6 9.63 16.02 3.30
CA ALA A 6 8.58 16.35 4.28
C ALA A 6 7.36 17.03 3.62
N ILE A 7 7.55 17.80 2.53
CA ILE A 7 6.44 18.38 1.77
C ILE A 7 5.57 17.27 1.17
N PHE A 8 6.17 16.29 0.50
CA PHE A 8 5.41 15.17 -0.09
C PHE A 8 4.66 14.35 0.96
N GLN A 9 5.31 14.09 2.11
CA GLN A 9 4.67 13.40 3.22
C GLN A 9 3.51 14.21 3.83
N THR A 10 3.65 15.54 3.94
CA THR A 10 2.59 16.43 4.43
C THR A 10 1.40 16.45 3.49
N ILE A 11 1.65 16.47 2.17
CA ILE A 11 0.59 16.37 1.16
C ILE A 11 -0.12 15.02 1.27
N ALA A 12 0.63 13.91 1.38
CA ALA A 12 0.06 12.58 1.54
C ALA A 12 -0.79 12.48 2.83
N PHE A 13 -0.27 12.92 3.97
CA PHE A 13 -1.03 13.01 5.23
C PHE A 13 -2.34 13.76 5.03
N SER A 14 -2.29 14.98 4.53
CA SER A 14 -3.45 15.87 4.44
C SER A 14 -4.52 15.32 3.50
N THR A 15 -4.12 14.81 2.34
CA THR A 15 -5.05 14.29 1.33
C THR A 15 -5.69 12.97 1.76
N LEU A 16 -4.91 12.06 2.34
CA LEU A 16 -5.43 10.80 2.89
C LEU A 16 -6.36 11.07 4.07
N PHE A 17 -5.99 11.97 4.98
CA PHE A 17 -6.84 12.35 6.12
C PHE A 17 -8.18 12.91 5.66
N VAL A 18 -8.18 13.92 4.77
CA VAL A 18 -9.42 14.51 4.24
C VAL A 18 -10.26 13.46 3.51
N THR A 19 -9.64 12.59 2.70
CA THR A 19 -10.34 11.51 2.01
C THR A 19 -11.03 10.58 3.01
N SER A 20 -10.34 10.19 4.10
CA SER A 20 -10.92 9.33 5.13
C SER A 20 -12.18 9.95 5.75
N ILE A 21 -12.16 11.25 6.03
CA ILE A 21 -13.29 11.98 6.57
C ILE A 21 -14.44 11.97 5.57
N ILE A 22 -14.21 12.34 4.31
CA ILE A 22 -15.25 12.37 3.27
C ILE A 22 -15.92 11.00 3.12
N ILE A 23 -15.14 9.93 2.99
CA ILE A 23 -15.66 8.56 2.83
C ILE A 23 -16.44 8.11 4.07
N ALA A 24 -16.01 8.50 5.27
CA ALA A 24 -16.74 8.22 6.51
C ALA A 24 -18.10 8.93 6.54
N PHE A 25 -18.16 10.21 6.16
CA PHE A 25 -19.40 11.00 6.10
C PHE A 25 -20.37 10.50 5.01
N GLN A 26 -19.87 9.78 4.00
CA GLN A 26 -20.70 9.07 3.02
C GLN A 26 -21.26 7.73 3.55
N GLY A 27 -21.05 7.40 4.83
CA GLY A 27 -21.51 6.17 5.46
C GLY A 27 -20.62 4.95 5.21
N GLN A 28 -19.48 5.11 4.53
CA GLN A 28 -18.61 4.00 4.15
C GLN A 28 -17.47 3.81 5.17
N ILE A 29 -17.84 3.55 6.42
CA ILE A 29 -16.91 3.50 7.57
C ILE A 29 -15.76 2.51 7.36
N LEU A 30 -16.02 1.34 6.78
CA LEU A 30 -14.97 0.34 6.57
C LEU A 30 -13.95 0.77 5.50
N LEU A 31 -14.40 1.45 4.44
CA LEU A 31 -13.51 1.94 3.38
C LEU A 31 -12.70 3.14 3.85
N SER A 32 -13.24 3.99 4.74
CA SER A 32 -12.49 5.14 5.26
C SER A 32 -11.30 4.75 6.13
N LEU A 33 -11.26 3.53 6.68
CA LEU A 33 -10.13 3.03 7.44
C LEU A 33 -8.84 2.95 6.62
N ILE A 34 -8.93 2.64 5.32
CA ILE A 34 -7.77 2.52 4.43
C ILE A 34 -6.97 3.83 4.38
N PRO A 35 -7.56 4.98 3.97
CA PRO A 35 -6.84 6.25 3.99
C PRO A 35 -6.58 6.78 5.41
N ALA A 36 -7.39 6.44 6.42
CA ALA A 36 -7.15 6.86 7.81
C ALA A 36 -5.87 6.26 8.41
N VAL A 37 -5.65 4.96 8.19
CA VAL A 37 -4.43 4.27 8.64
C VAL A 37 -3.21 4.85 7.92
N ALA A 38 -3.30 5.03 6.60
CA ALA A 38 -2.20 5.58 5.83
C ALA A 38 -1.87 7.03 6.23
N ALA A 39 -2.89 7.87 6.46
CA ALA A 39 -2.69 9.22 6.99
C ALA A 39 -1.94 9.17 8.34
N THR A 40 -2.35 8.29 9.25
CA THR A 40 -1.68 8.11 10.54
C THR A 40 -0.22 7.72 10.37
N ALA A 41 0.09 6.79 9.46
CA ALA A 41 1.46 6.41 9.17
C ALA A 41 2.30 7.56 8.60
N TYR A 42 1.75 8.36 7.69
CA TYR A 42 2.41 9.56 7.16
C TYR A 42 2.67 10.61 8.25
N TYR A 43 1.73 10.78 9.18
CA TYR A 43 1.95 11.61 10.36
C TYR A 43 3.13 11.08 11.20
N CYS A 44 3.20 9.77 11.46
CA CYS A 44 4.32 9.18 12.18
C CYS A 44 5.67 9.34 11.44
N MET A 45 5.70 9.19 10.11
CA MET A 45 6.91 9.41 9.31
C MET A 45 7.41 10.86 9.39
N LEU A 46 6.51 11.84 9.52
CA LEU A 46 6.87 13.24 9.72
C LEU A 46 7.45 13.50 11.13
N GLN A 47 7.03 12.74 12.13
CA GLN A 47 7.54 12.86 13.50
C GLN A 47 8.86 12.12 13.72
N ASP A 48 9.06 11.01 13.02
CA ASP A 48 10.24 10.15 13.15
C ASP A 48 10.72 9.71 11.73
N PRO A 49 11.41 10.62 11.01
CA PRO A 49 11.85 10.39 9.63
C PRO A 49 12.85 9.24 9.51
N ASP A 50 13.70 9.02 10.53
CA ASP A 50 14.71 7.97 10.54
C ASP A 50 14.08 6.57 10.52
N ASN A 51 12.87 6.42 11.05
CA ASN A 51 12.13 5.17 11.08
C ASN A 51 11.01 5.09 10.01
N LYS A 52 11.06 5.91 8.96
CA LYS A 52 10.03 5.95 7.91
C LYS A 52 9.64 4.59 7.35
N GLN A 53 10.61 3.69 7.16
CA GLN A 53 10.36 2.36 6.60
C GLN A 53 9.52 1.51 7.54
N ARG A 54 9.78 1.58 8.86
CA ARG A 54 8.95 0.91 9.87
C ARG A 54 7.48 1.35 9.78
N TYR A 55 7.23 2.64 9.69
CA TYR A 55 5.85 3.17 9.59
C TYR A 55 5.19 2.81 8.26
N ARG A 56 5.96 2.75 7.17
CA ARG A 56 5.47 2.39 5.83
C ARG A 56 5.02 0.93 5.79
N TYR A 57 5.84 0.03 6.31
CA TYR A 57 5.49 -1.38 6.38
C TYR A 57 4.39 -1.66 7.41
N ALA A 58 4.29 -0.88 8.49
CA ALA A 58 3.16 -0.94 9.41
C ALA A 58 1.84 -0.48 8.76
N ASP A 59 1.87 0.60 7.95
CA ASP A 59 0.74 1.00 7.11
C ASP A 59 0.33 -0.15 6.20
N TRP A 60 1.25 -0.65 5.38
CA TRP A 60 0.94 -1.69 4.41
C TRP A 60 0.44 -2.98 5.07
N ALA A 61 1.01 -3.41 6.18
CA ALA A 61 0.54 -4.59 6.93
C ALA A 61 -0.92 -4.47 7.41
N ILE A 62 -1.49 -3.28 7.44
CA ILE A 62 -2.90 -3.04 7.80
C ILE A 62 -3.73 -2.69 6.55
N THR A 63 -3.26 -1.77 5.71
CA THR A 63 -4.03 -1.27 4.57
C THR A 63 -4.11 -2.29 3.45
N THR A 64 -3.06 -3.05 3.16
CA THR A 64 -3.11 -4.06 2.08
C THR A 64 -4.11 -5.19 2.37
N PRO A 65 -4.22 -5.73 3.60
CA PRO A 65 -5.32 -6.64 3.95
C PRO A 65 -6.71 -6.02 3.82
N LEU A 66 -6.88 -4.76 4.26
CA LEU A 66 -8.15 -4.04 4.15
C LEU A 66 -8.54 -3.81 2.68
N MET A 67 -7.57 -3.47 1.82
CA MET A 67 -7.78 -3.28 0.39
C MET A 67 -8.20 -4.60 -0.28
N LEU A 68 -7.53 -5.72 0.03
CA LEU A 68 -7.90 -7.03 -0.49
C LEU A 68 -9.30 -7.44 -0.01
N ALA A 69 -9.60 -7.26 1.29
CA ALA A 69 -10.91 -7.53 1.83
C ALA A 69 -11.99 -6.70 1.11
N ALA A 70 -11.77 -5.41 0.92
CA ALA A 70 -12.71 -4.53 0.21
C ALA A 70 -12.98 -4.99 -1.23
N ILE A 71 -11.94 -5.30 -2.00
CA ILE A 71 -12.07 -5.73 -3.41
C ILE A 71 -12.79 -7.07 -3.52
N PHE A 72 -12.38 -8.07 -2.72
CA PHE A 72 -12.91 -9.42 -2.84
C PHE A 72 -14.29 -9.58 -2.23
N LEU A 73 -14.62 -8.85 -1.15
CA LEU A 73 -15.99 -8.80 -0.65
C LEU A 73 -16.93 -8.13 -1.66
N ALA A 74 -16.48 -7.05 -2.32
CA ALA A 74 -17.25 -6.40 -3.39
C ALA A 74 -17.47 -7.32 -4.60
N ASN A 75 -16.62 -8.34 -4.79
CA ASN A 75 -16.78 -9.38 -5.80
C ASN A 75 -17.46 -10.67 -5.28
N ASN A 76 -18.02 -10.66 -4.07
CA ASN A 76 -18.76 -11.77 -3.45
C ASN A 76 -17.93 -13.04 -3.19
N LEU A 77 -16.64 -12.89 -2.89
CA LEU A 77 -15.78 -14.02 -2.52
C LEU A 77 -16.01 -14.43 -1.06
N PRO A 78 -15.90 -15.74 -0.74
CA PRO A 78 -16.08 -16.20 0.63
C PRO A 78 -14.93 -15.72 1.53
N ILE A 79 -15.26 -15.32 2.76
CA ILE A 79 -14.30 -14.77 3.73
C ILE A 79 -13.12 -15.71 3.96
N THR A 80 -13.34 -17.03 4.02
CA THR A 80 -12.28 -18.04 4.19
C THR A 80 -11.22 -17.97 3.08
N PHE A 81 -11.64 -17.69 1.86
CA PHE A 81 -10.74 -17.49 0.72
C PHE A 81 -9.97 -16.18 0.84
N ILE A 82 -10.65 -15.10 1.24
CA ILE A 82 -10.04 -13.78 1.46
C ILE A 82 -8.96 -13.84 2.53
N VAL A 83 -9.21 -14.54 3.64
CA VAL A 83 -8.22 -14.73 4.71
C VAL A 83 -6.95 -15.40 4.18
N GLY A 84 -7.06 -16.39 3.30
CA GLY A 84 -5.90 -17.02 2.67
C GLY A 84 -5.04 -16.03 1.88
N LEU A 85 -5.67 -15.11 1.14
CA LEU A 85 -4.96 -14.06 0.41
C LEU A 85 -4.33 -13.01 1.34
N ILE A 86 -5.01 -12.66 2.44
CA ILE A 86 -4.45 -11.78 3.47
C ILE A 86 -3.20 -12.39 4.10
N LEU A 87 -3.17 -13.71 4.35
CA LEU A 87 -1.96 -14.35 4.90
C LEU A 87 -0.78 -14.29 3.92
N LEU A 88 -1.04 -14.47 2.63
CA LEU A 88 -0.02 -14.31 1.58
C LEU A 88 0.45 -12.86 1.46
N ASP A 89 -0.46 -11.91 1.62
CA ASP A 89 -0.17 -10.47 1.62
C ASP A 89 0.70 -10.07 2.81
N LEU A 90 0.38 -10.54 4.02
CA LEU A 90 1.21 -10.32 5.21
C LEU A 90 2.60 -10.98 5.06
N LEU A 91 2.69 -12.15 4.43
CA LEU A 91 3.97 -12.77 4.10
C LEU A 91 4.76 -11.90 3.12
N MET A 92 4.12 -11.36 2.08
CA MET A 92 4.74 -10.45 1.11
C MET A 92 5.28 -9.19 1.78
N ILE A 93 4.45 -8.51 2.60
CA ILE A 93 4.83 -7.30 3.33
C ILE A 93 5.95 -7.59 4.33
N GLY A 94 5.84 -8.68 5.09
CA GLY A 94 6.87 -9.09 6.05
C GLY A 94 8.21 -9.40 5.38
N ALA A 95 8.19 -10.12 4.26
CA ALA A 95 9.40 -10.42 3.48
C ALA A 95 10.04 -9.13 2.94
N GLY A 96 9.25 -8.19 2.41
CA GLY A 96 9.75 -6.90 1.98
C GLY A 96 10.43 -6.12 3.11
N TYR A 97 9.82 -6.07 4.30
CA TYR A 97 10.38 -5.35 5.45
C TYR A 97 11.71 -5.97 5.90
N LEU A 98 11.74 -7.30 6.05
CA LEU A 98 12.97 -8.04 6.38
C LEU A 98 14.05 -7.81 5.31
N GLY A 99 13.68 -7.73 4.04
CA GLY A 99 14.58 -7.37 2.95
C GLY A 99 15.21 -6.00 3.18
N THR A 100 14.42 -4.97 3.47
CA THR A 100 14.93 -3.60 3.71
C THR A 100 15.87 -3.50 4.91
N GLN A 101 15.64 -4.31 5.96
CA GLN A 101 16.49 -4.30 7.16
C GLN A 101 17.76 -5.18 7.03
N GLU A 102 17.85 -6.00 5.99
CA GLU A 102 18.92 -6.98 5.85
C GLU A 102 20.18 -6.37 5.20
N PRO A 103 21.35 -6.39 5.89
CA PRO A 103 22.60 -5.90 5.33
C PRO A 103 23.22 -6.86 4.29
N ASP A 104 22.98 -8.16 4.38
CA ASP A 104 23.52 -9.12 3.41
C ASP A 104 22.73 -9.11 2.09
N GLN A 105 23.41 -8.79 0.99
CA GLN A 105 22.77 -8.64 -0.31
C GLN A 105 22.09 -9.92 -0.82
N LYS A 106 22.64 -11.11 -0.51
CA LYS A 106 22.03 -12.38 -0.94
C LYS A 106 20.75 -12.66 -0.18
N LYS A 107 20.75 -12.46 1.14
CA LYS A 107 19.56 -12.60 1.97
C LYS A 107 18.49 -11.58 1.62
N LYS A 108 18.88 -10.34 1.30
CA LYS A 108 17.98 -9.30 0.78
C LYS A 108 17.30 -9.74 -0.51
N LEU A 109 18.06 -10.26 -1.48
CA LEU A 109 17.49 -10.81 -2.72
C LEU A 109 16.56 -12.00 -2.44
N TRP A 110 16.89 -12.85 -1.45
CA TRP A 110 16.00 -13.94 -1.06
C TRP A 110 14.68 -13.46 -0.47
N ASN A 111 14.72 -12.48 0.43
CA ASN A 111 13.51 -11.86 0.98
C ASN A 111 12.65 -11.21 -0.11
N PHE A 112 13.30 -10.50 -1.06
CA PHE A 112 12.61 -9.97 -2.22
C PHE A 112 11.91 -11.06 -3.05
N ALA A 113 12.62 -12.14 -3.36
CA ALA A 113 12.06 -13.27 -4.11
C ALA A 113 10.87 -13.92 -3.39
N ILE A 114 10.96 -14.12 -2.07
CA ILE A 114 9.85 -14.64 -1.25
C ILE A 114 8.64 -13.71 -1.36
N GLY A 115 8.85 -12.39 -1.24
CA GLY A 115 7.80 -11.40 -1.40
C GLY A 115 7.13 -11.47 -2.77
N CYS A 116 7.92 -11.51 -3.85
CA CYS A 116 7.39 -11.64 -5.21
C CYS A 116 6.61 -12.95 -5.41
N VAL A 117 7.10 -14.08 -4.90
CA VAL A 117 6.40 -15.37 -5.01
C VAL A 117 5.07 -15.36 -4.25
N ALA A 118 5.03 -14.76 -3.06
CA ALA A 118 3.80 -14.58 -2.30
C ALA A 118 2.81 -13.64 -3.01
N PHE A 119 3.31 -12.68 -3.78
CA PHE A 119 2.49 -11.71 -4.53
C PHE A 119 1.80 -12.31 -5.77
N VAL A 120 2.46 -13.26 -6.48
CA VAL A 120 1.92 -13.88 -7.70
C VAL A 120 0.49 -14.43 -7.56
N PRO A 121 0.15 -15.26 -6.55
CA PRO A 121 -1.23 -15.75 -6.39
C PRO A 121 -2.23 -14.61 -6.13
N ILE A 122 -1.83 -13.56 -5.41
CA ILE A 122 -2.68 -12.38 -5.16
C ILE A 122 -3.04 -11.72 -6.49
N LEU A 123 -2.04 -11.45 -7.34
CA LEU A 123 -2.25 -10.89 -8.68
C LEU A 123 -3.18 -11.77 -9.52
N TYR A 124 -2.93 -13.07 -9.56
CA TYR A 124 -3.74 -14.03 -10.30
C TYR A 124 -5.21 -13.96 -9.91
N PHE A 125 -5.50 -13.93 -8.61
CA PHE A 125 -6.88 -13.88 -8.12
C PHE A 125 -7.54 -12.51 -8.27
N LEU A 126 -6.78 -11.41 -8.22
CA LEU A 126 -7.28 -10.09 -8.59
C LEU A 126 -7.72 -10.08 -10.06
N PHE A 127 -6.91 -10.59 -10.99
CA PHE A 127 -7.25 -10.64 -12.43
C PHE A 127 -8.44 -11.54 -12.78
N LYS A 128 -8.79 -12.50 -11.92
CA LYS A 128 -9.97 -13.34 -12.13
C LYS A 128 -11.28 -12.61 -11.94
N GLN A 129 -11.26 -11.50 -11.21
CA GLN A 129 -12.47 -10.76 -10.87
C GLN A 129 -13.02 -10.00 -12.07
N ARG A 130 -14.35 -9.92 -12.17
CA ARG A 130 -15.07 -9.32 -13.31
C ARG A 130 -15.91 -8.11 -12.93
N GLN A 131 -16.12 -7.86 -11.64
CA GLN A 131 -16.78 -6.66 -11.14
C GLN A 131 -15.72 -5.70 -10.57
N HIS A 132 -16.00 -4.40 -10.59
CA HIS A 132 -15.06 -3.36 -10.13
C HIS A 132 -13.68 -3.42 -10.82
N THR A 133 -13.65 -3.76 -12.12
CA THR A 133 -12.41 -4.00 -12.88
C THR A 133 -11.47 -2.80 -12.89
N THR A 134 -11.99 -1.57 -12.91
CA THR A 134 -11.16 -0.36 -12.82
C THR A 134 -10.39 -0.28 -11.48
N ALA A 135 -11.05 -0.62 -10.37
CA ALA A 135 -10.42 -0.66 -9.05
C ALA A 135 -9.33 -1.74 -8.99
N ILE A 136 -9.60 -2.90 -9.58
CA ILE A 136 -8.65 -4.01 -9.68
C ILE A 136 -7.44 -3.63 -10.53
N TYR A 137 -7.65 -3.07 -11.72
CA TYR A 137 -6.55 -2.68 -12.61
C TYR A 137 -5.69 -1.57 -12.00
N LEU A 138 -6.31 -0.59 -11.33
CA LEU A 138 -5.58 0.41 -10.56
C LEU A 138 -4.69 -0.24 -9.49
N THR A 139 -5.28 -1.15 -8.71
CA THR A 139 -4.59 -1.87 -7.63
C THR A 139 -3.43 -2.68 -8.18
N VAL A 140 -3.66 -3.51 -9.20
CA VAL A 140 -2.62 -4.34 -9.81
C VAL A 140 -1.50 -3.49 -10.41
N ALA A 141 -1.83 -2.43 -11.15
CA ALA A 141 -0.84 -1.56 -11.76
C ALA A 141 0.06 -0.93 -10.70
N LEU A 142 -0.52 -0.33 -9.65
CA LEU A 142 0.27 0.31 -8.59
C LEU A 142 1.00 -0.71 -7.72
N TRP A 143 0.36 -1.80 -7.30
CA TRP A 143 0.98 -2.84 -6.48
C TRP A 143 2.19 -3.48 -7.16
N THR A 144 2.16 -3.62 -8.50
CA THR A 144 3.31 -4.09 -9.28
C THR A 144 4.46 -3.08 -9.31
N LEU A 145 4.19 -1.78 -9.17
CA LEU A 145 5.24 -0.75 -9.11
C LEU A 145 5.96 -0.73 -7.75
N TYR A 146 5.34 -1.11 -6.63
CA TYR A 146 6.00 -1.12 -5.32
C TYR A 146 7.29 -1.96 -5.28
N PRO A 147 7.31 -3.24 -5.73
CA PRO A 147 8.55 -4.02 -5.74
C PRO A 147 9.59 -3.45 -6.72
N VAL A 148 9.18 -2.72 -7.76
CA VAL A 148 10.12 -2.02 -8.66
C VAL A 148 10.78 -0.85 -7.93
N VAL A 149 10.00 -0.01 -7.25
CA VAL A 149 10.53 1.12 -6.47
C VAL A 149 11.39 0.62 -5.31
N TRP A 150 10.97 -0.46 -4.65
CA TRP A 150 11.77 -1.14 -3.63
C TRP A 150 13.14 -1.56 -4.20
N ALA A 151 13.17 -2.22 -5.36
CA ALA A 151 14.43 -2.63 -5.97
C ALA A 151 15.29 -1.44 -6.42
N LEU A 152 14.69 -0.33 -6.84
CA LEU A 152 15.41 0.90 -7.20
C LEU A 152 15.99 1.61 -5.98
N GLU A 153 15.28 1.64 -4.86
CA GLU A 153 15.79 2.17 -3.57
C GLU A 153 17.10 1.45 -3.20
N GLU A 154 17.17 0.14 -3.42
CA GLU A 154 18.35 -0.69 -3.16
C GLU A 154 19.55 -0.42 -4.08
N THR A 155 19.34 0.19 -5.23
CA THR A 155 20.44 0.57 -6.13
C THR A 155 21.10 1.90 -5.76
N GLU A 156 20.47 2.67 -4.85
CA GLU A 156 20.89 4.03 -4.47
C GLU A 156 21.02 5.02 -5.65
N VAL A 157 20.47 4.68 -6.82
CA VAL A 157 20.51 5.54 -8.02
C VAL A 157 19.60 6.77 -7.87
N LEU A 158 18.51 6.63 -7.11
CA LEU A 158 17.54 7.70 -6.87
C LEU A 158 17.76 8.33 -5.50
N SER A 159 17.58 9.65 -5.40
CA SER A 159 17.66 10.33 -4.12
C SER A 159 16.53 9.91 -3.19
N GLU A 160 16.80 9.99 -1.88
CA GLU A 160 15.82 9.70 -0.85
C GLU A 160 14.51 10.51 -0.99
N THR A 161 14.64 11.79 -1.41
CA THR A 161 13.50 12.66 -1.71
C THR A 161 12.65 12.10 -2.84
N VAL A 162 13.26 11.59 -3.92
CA VAL A 162 12.54 11.00 -5.06
C VAL A 162 11.83 9.72 -4.63
N ILE A 163 12.49 8.84 -3.89
CA ILE A 163 11.88 7.61 -3.37
C ILE A 163 10.68 7.95 -2.47
N THR A 164 10.85 8.91 -1.56
CA THR A 164 9.80 9.35 -0.64
C THR A 164 8.62 9.97 -1.39
N ALA A 165 8.89 10.82 -2.38
CA ALA A 165 7.87 11.41 -3.24
C ALA A 165 7.10 10.33 -4.03
N THR A 166 7.81 9.38 -4.64
CA THR A 166 7.24 8.29 -5.42
C THR A 166 6.31 7.43 -4.58
N PHE A 167 6.75 6.94 -3.42
CA PHE A 167 5.87 6.17 -2.55
C PHE A 167 4.67 6.98 -2.06
N SER A 168 4.85 8.28 -1.78
CA SER A 168 3.75 9.18 -1.38
C SER A 168 2.69 9.34 -2.45
N VAL A 169 3.10 9.55 -3.70
CA VAL A 169 2.17 9.60 -4.83
C VAL A 169 1.49 8.25 -5.02
N MET A 170 2.23 7.15 -4.99
CA MET A 170 1.67 5.81 -5.15
C MET A 170 0.65 5.46 -4.06
N ASP A 171 0.94 5.78 -2.79
CA ASP A 171 0.04 5.53 -1.67
C ASP A 171 -1.23 6.38 -1.75
N MET A 172 -1.11 7.66 -2.12
CA MET A 172 -2.28 8.50 -2.37
C MET A 172 -3.15 7.91 -3.49
N VAL A 173 -2.56 7.61 -4.65
CA VAL A 173 -3.33 7.13 -5.81
C VAL A 173 -3.93 5.75 -5.54
N SER A 174 -3.18 4.83 -4.92
CA SER A 174 -3.65 3.46 -4.66
C SER A 174 -4.79 3.43 -3.65
N LYS A 175 -4.69 4.22 -2.58
CA LYS A 175 -5.68 4.23 -1.50
C LYS A 175 -6.89 5.10 -1.84
N ILE A 176 -6.68 6.35 -2.25
CA ILE A 176 -7.76 7.28 -2.61
C ILE A 176 -8.51 6.76 -3.84
N GLY A 177 -7.78 6.33 -4.87
CA GLY A 177 -8.38 5.79 -6.08
C GLY A 177 -9.19 4.53 -5.81
N LEU A 178 -8.68 3.61 -4.98
CA LEU A 178 -9.43 2.40 -4.63
C LEU A 178 -10.74 2.73 -3.91
N VAL A 179 -10.70 3.51 -2.83
CA VAL A 179 -11.90 3.77 -2.04
C VAL A 179 -12.96 4.48 -2.88
N TYR A 180 -12.56 5.44 -3.71
CA TYR A 180 -13.48 6.14 -4.62
C TYR A 180 -14.10 5.21 -5.67
N LEU A 181 -13.32 4.28 -6.24
CA LEU A 181 -13.80 3.35 -7.27
C LEU A 181 -14.69 2.24 -6.70
N LEU A 182 -14.58 1.94 -5.40
CA LEU A 182 -15.46 1.00 -4.71
C LEU A 182 -16.68 1.68 -4.07
N SER A 183 -16.63 2.99 -3.84
CA SER A 183 -17.78 3.75 -3.34
C SER A 183 -18.97 3.66 -4.30
N PRO A 184 -20.20 3.44 -3.80
CA PRO A 184 -21.41 3.56 -4.60
C PRO A 184 -21.50 4.95 -5.23
N LYS A 185 -21.82 5.01 -6.52
CA LYS A 185 -22.12 6.28 -7.18
C LYS A 185 -23.52 6.73 -6.74
N GLN A 186 -23.61 7.95 -6.21
CA GLN A 186 -24.88 8.63 -5.91
C GLN A 186 -25.60 9.00 -7.21
#